data_AF-A0A8T3TIA4-F1
#
_entry.id   AF-A0A8T3TIA4-F1
#
_cell.length_a   1.000
_cell.length_b   1.000
_cell.length_c   1.000
_cell.angle_alpha   90.00
_cell.angle_beta   90.00
_cell.angle_gamma   90.00
#
_symmetry.space_group_name_H-M   'P 1'
#
loop_
_entity.id
_entity.type
_entity.pdbx_description
1 polymer ?
#
loop_
_entity_poly.entity_id
_entity_poly.type
_entity_poly.pdbx_seq_one_letter_code
_entity_poly.pdbx_strand_id
1 'polypeptide(L)' 'MTAPLISDPCLDQPIRAPLSGGRRIRVVQLVATGSNGGAQEHVWSLLERLDRSRYDLSVISLSDGPAVRRFRALDVPVTV' A
#
# COMPACT_ATOMS: atom_id res chain seq x y z
N MET A 1 9.08 18.56 -14.83
CA MET A 1 9.53 17.17 -14.64
C MET A 1 9.68 16.55 -16.02
N THR A 2 10.84 16.01 -16.33
CA THR A 2 11.11 15.34 -17.63
C THR A 2 10.50 13.95 -17.61
N ALA A 3 9.89 13.51 -18.70
CA ALA A 3 9.39 12.14 -18.82
C ALA A 3 10.55 11.14 -18.71
N PRO A 4 10.33 9.97 -18.08
CA PRO A 4 11.35 8.92 -18.02
C PRO A 4 11.70 8.43 -19.43
N LEU A 5 12.95 8.00 -19.59
CA LEU A 5 13.43 7.40 -20.84
C LEU A 5 12.76 6.03 -21.03
N ILE A 6 12.55 5.61 -22.28
CA ILE A 6 11.97 4.29 -22.60
C ILE A 6 12.81 3.14 -22.01
N SER A 7 14.11 3.35 -21.82
CA SER A 7 15.05 2.39 -21.25
C SER A 7 15.25 2.53 -19.72
N ASP A 8 14.35 3.21 -19.01
CA ASP A 8 14.45 3.35 -17.56
C ASP A 8 14.14 2.01 -16.87
N PRO A 9 15.11 1.39 -16.17
CA PRO A 9 14.92 0.10 -15.51
C PRO A 9 13.86 0.14 -14.40
N CYS A 10 13.46 1.33 -13.93
CA CYS A 10 12.36 1.49 -12.98
C CYS A 10 10.98 1.20 -13.62
N LEU A 11 10.89 1.19 -14.95
CA LEU A 11 9.67 0.85 -15.69
C LEU A 11 9.53 -0.66 -15.90
N ASP A 12 10.60 -1.44 -15.73
CA ASP A 12 10.57 -2.90 -15.84
C ASP A 12 9.92 -3.51 -14.59
N GLN A 13 8.61 -3.76 -14.65
CA GLN A 13 7.93 -4.50 -13.59
C GLN A 13 8.38 -5.97 -13.60
N PRO A 14 8.92 -6.50 -12.48
CA PRO A 14 9.32 -7.90 -12.43
C PRO A 14 8.09 -8.79 -12.56
N ILE A 15 8.16 -9.77 -13.47
CA ILE A 15 7.16 -10.83 -13.55
C ILE A 15 7.24 -11.65 -12.27
N ARG A 16 6.16 -11.68 -11.50
CA ARG A 16 6.09 -12.41 -10.25
C ARG A 16 5.36 -13.72 -10.46
N ALA A 17 6.02 -14.84 -10.19
CA ALA A 17 5.39 -16.16 -10.28
C ALA A 17 4.09 -16.23 -9.44
N PRO A 18 3.08 -17.01 -9.86
CA PRO A 18 1.87 -17.23 -9.07
C PRO A 18 2.19 -17.79 -7.69
N LEU A 19 1.38 -17.42 -6.70
CA LEU A 19 1.50 -17.98 -5.35
C LEU A 19 0.91 -19.39 -5.32
N SER A 20 1.58 -20.31 -4.61
CA SER A 20 1.13 -21.69 -4.52
C SER A 20 -0.21 -21.81 -3.79
N GLY A 21 -1.13 -22.57 -4.39
CA GLY A 21 -2.45 -22.87 -3.82
C GLY A 21 -3.42 -21.70 -3.81
N GLY A 22 -3.28 -20.72 -4.72
CA GLY A 22 -4.22 -19.60 -4.85
C GLY A 22 -4.25 -18.65 -3.64
N ARG A 23 -3.24 -18.72 -2.78
CA ARG A 23 -3.13 -17.90 -1.57
C ARG A 23 -2.67 -16.49 -1.91
N ARG A 24 -3.03 -15.52 -1.07
CA ARG A 24 -2.52 -14.13 -1.11
C ARG A 24 -1.50 -13.89 0.00
N ILE A 25 -0.54 -13.00 -0.25
CA ILE A 25 0.41 -12.54 0.79
C ILE A 25 -0.31 -11.53 1.68
N ARG A 26 -0.35 -11.79 2.99
CA ARG A 26 -0.87 -10.83 3.97
C ARG A 26 0.18 -9.78 4.28
N VAL A 27 -0.22 -8.51 4.22
CA VAL A 27 0.63 -7.35 4.53
C VAL A 27 -0.08 -6.51 5.58
N VAL A 28 0.64 -6.22 6.67
CA VAL A 28 0.19 -5.35 7.75
C VAL A 28 1.09 -4.12 7.75
N GLN A 29 0.50 -2.94 7.63
CA GLN A 29 1.20 -1.66 7.78
C GLN A 29 0.90 -1.07 9.16
N LEU A 30 1.91 -0.96 10.00
CA LEU A 30 1.80 -0.30 11.30
C LEU A 30 2.22 1.16 11.16
N VAL A 31 1.33 2.08 11.54
CA VAL A 31 1.63 3.52 11.58
C VAL A 31 1.51 4.04 13.01
N ALA A 32 2.49 4.86 13.42
CA ALA A 32 2.53 5.41 14.77
C ALA A 32 1.44 6.48 15.00
N THR A 33 1.08 7.24 13.95
CA THR A 33 0.06 8.29 14.06
C THR A 33 -0.99 8.22 12.95
N GLY A 34 -2.24 8.51 13.31
CA GLY A 34 -3.35 8.66 12.35
C GLY A 34 -3.42 10.04 11.69
N SER A 35 -2.51 10.95 12.02
CA SER A 35 -2.37 12.26 11.37
C SER A 35 -1.82 12.15 9.95
N ASN A 36 -1.96 13.20 9.15
CA ASN A 36 -1.27 13.27 7.85
C ASN A 36 0.23 13.52 8.05
N GLY A 37 1.03 13.07 7.09
CA GLY A 37 2.48 13.21 7.10
C GLY A 37 3.10 12.37 5.99
N GLY A 38 4.40 12.55 5.73
CA GLY A 38 5.08 11.86 4.63
C GLY A 38 5.03 10.33 4.73
N ALA A 39 5.10 9.79 5.95
CA ALA A 39 4.96 8.35 6.18
C ALA A 39 3.57 7.84 5.80
N GLN A 40 2.53 8.59 6.14
CA GLN A 40 1.14 8.25 5.84
C GLN A 40 0.82 8.41 4.35
N GLU A 41 1.40 9.41 3.69
CA GLU A 41 1.30 9.53 2.23
C GLU A 41 1.97 8.35 1.52
N HIS A 42 3.15 7.92 1.98
CA HIS A 42 3.81 6.73 1.46
C HIS A 42 2.93 5.50 1.60
N VAL A 43 2.37 5.26 2.80
CA VAL A 43 1.47 4.12 3.05
C VAL A 43 0.23 4.23 2.16
N TRP A 44 -0.37 5.41 2.05
CA TRP A 44 -1.54 5.62 1.20
C TRP A 44 -1.25 5.28 -0.27
N SER A 45 -0.16 5.79 -0.84
CA SER A 45 0.25 5.49 -2.21
C SER A 45 0.58 4.01 -2.42
N LEU A 46 1.13 3.33 -1.41
CA LEU A 46 1.38 1.90 -1.45
C LEU A 46 0.07 1.10 -1.50
N LEU A 47 -0.88 1.41 -0.62
CA LEU A 47 -2.17 0.72 -0.51
C LEU A 47 -3.06 0.94 -1.74
N GLU A 48 -2.96 2.11 -2.37
CA GLU A 48 -3.65 2.45 -3.61
C GLU A 48 -3.18 1.59 -4.79
N ARG A 49 -1.88 1.28 -4.86
CA ARG A 49 -1.23 0.67 -6.04
C ARG A 49 -0.95 -0.82 -5.92
N LEU A 50 -1.06 -1.40 -4.72
CA LEU A 50 -0.78 -2.81 -4.54
C LEU A 50 -1.81 -3.69 -5.25
N ASP A 51 -1.33 -4.73 -5.93
CA ASP A 51 -2.17 -5.74 -6.60
C ASP A 51 -3.01 -6.55 -5.58
N ARG A 52 -4.30 -6.23 -5.49
CA ARG A 52 -5.27 -6.87 -4.57
C ARG A 52 -5.54 -8.35 -4.90
N SER A 53 -5.18 -8.82 -6.09
CA SER A 53 -5.27 -10.25 -6.46
C SER A 53 -4.15 -11.07 -5.80
N ARG A 54 -3.00 -10.43 -5.53
CA ARG A 54 -1.82 -11.07 -4.94
C ARG A 54 -1.65 -10.79 -3.46
N TYR A 55 -2.09 -9.62 -2.99
CA TYR A 55 -1.88 -9.16 -1.62
C TYR A 55 -3.21 -8.93 -0.89
N ASP A 56 -3.21 -9.30 0.39
CA ASP A 56 -4.28 -9.07 1.35
C ASP A 56 -3.80 -8.03 2.37
N LEU A 57 -4.42 -6.85 2.37
CA LEU A 57 -3.87 -5.65 3.03
C LEU A 57 -4.61 -5.32 4.32
N SER A 58 -3.89 -4.82 5.32
CA SER A 58 -4.47 -4.20 6.51
C SER A 58 -3.55 -3.13 7.09
N VAL A 59 -4.13 -2.19 7.83
CA VAL A 59 -3.40 -1.13 8.54
C VAL A 59 -3.71 -1.22 10.03
N ILE A 60 -2.69 -1.05 10.86
CA ILE A 60 -2.82 -0.80 12.29
C ILE A 60 -2.32 0.61 12.54
N SER A 61 -3.14 1.47 13.13
CA SER A 61 -2.77 2.84 13.50
C SER A 61 -2.80 2.99 15.00
N LEU A 62 -1.72 3.46 15.63
CA LEU A 62 -1.69 3.63 17.10
C LEU A 62 -2.46 4.88 17.59
N SER A 63 -3.01 5.67 16.67
CA SER A 63 -3.96 6.74 16.97
C SER A 63 -4.90 6.99 15.79
N ASP A 64 -6.07 7.56 16.04
CA ASP A 64 -7.01 7.93 14.98
C ASP A 64 -6.56 9.23 14.27
N GLY A 65 -7.17 9.53 13.12
CA GLY A 65 -7.01 10.82 12.46
C GLY A 65 -7.33 10.86 10.97
N PRO A 66 -6.98 11.97 10.30
CA PRO A 66 -7.23 12.16 8.88
C PRO A 66 -6.65 11.07 7.96
N ALA A 67 -5.47 10.51 8.27
CA ALA A 67 -4.88 9.44 7.45
C ALA A 67 -5.65 8.13 7.58
N VAL A 68 -6.12 7.79 8.79
CA VAL A 68 -6.98 6.60 9.02
C VAL A 68 -8.24 6.66 8.15
N ARG A 69 -8.88 7.83 8.04
CA ARG A 69 -10.05 8.02 7.16
C ARG A 69 -9.71 7.77 5.68
N ARG A 70 -8.53 8.21 5.23
CA ARG A 70 -8.06 7.98 3.85
C ARG A 70 -7.74 6.51 3.59
N PHE A 71 -7.16 5.79 4.55
CA PHE A 71 -6.91 4.36 4.41
C PHE A 71 -8.23 3.57 4.32
N ARG A 72 -9.21 3.89 5.16
CA ARG A 72 -10.55 3.27 5.10
C ARG A 72 -11.25 3.55 3.77
N ALA A 73 -11.07 4.74 3.20
CA ALA A 73 -11.65 5.09 1.89
C ALA A 73 -11.06 4.27 0.72
N LEU A 74 -9.91 3.60 0.90
CA LEU A 74 -9.34 2.65 -0.07
C LEU A 74 -9.88 1.22 0.10
N ASP A 75 -10.93 1.03 0.90
CA ASP A 75 -11.49 -0.27 1.28
C ASP A 75 -10.41 -1.21 1.84
N VAL A 76 -9.52 -0.66 2.67
CA VAL A 76 -8.51 -1.41 3.41
C VAL A 76 -8.96 -1.50 4.87
N PRO A 77 -8.97 -2.70 5.49
CA PRO A 77 -9.21 -2.85 6.92
C PRO A 77 -8.23 -2.02 7.75
N VAL A 78 -8.75 -1.19 8.65
CA VAL A 78 -7.93 -0.39 9.58
C VAL A 78 -8.33 -0.66 11.02
N THR A 79 -7.39 -1.16 11.81
CA THR A 79 -7.49 -1.23 13.27
C THR A 79 -6.84 0.01 13.87
N VAL A 80 -7.50 0.63 14.84
CA VAL A 80 -6.96 1.75 15.64
C VAL A 80 -6.89 1.32 17.08
#